data_AF-A0A536H1I6-F1
#
_entry.id   AF-A0A536H1I6-F1
#
_cell.length_a   1.000
_cell.length_b   1.000
_cell.length_c   1.000
_cell.angle_alpha   90.00
_cell.angle_beta   90.00
_cell.angle_gamma   90.00
#
_symmetry.space_group_name_H-M   'P 1'
#
loop_
_entity.id
_entity.type
_entity.pdbx_description
1 polymer ?
#
loop_
_entity_poly.entity_id
_entity_poly.type
_entity_poly.pdbx_seq_one_letter_code
_entity_poly.pdbx_strand_id
1 'polypeptide(L)' 'MADPQALVVCMAAQQAIHFVGLPEANLALAQAVIHLATAPKSNAPTQLMKDLDYGKDYKYAHDY' A
#
# COMPACT_ATOMS: atom_id res chain seq x y z
N MET A 1 7.53 3.71 8.18
CA MET A 1 6.47 3.74 7.14
C MET A 1 6.56 5.10 6.47
N ALA A 2 6.74 5.19 5.15
CA ALA A 2 7.06 6.47 4.48
C ALA A 2 5.83 7.39 4.37
N ASP A 3 4.72 6.85 3.91
CA ASP A 3 3.43 7.54 3.82
C ASP A 3 2.30 6.53 4.10
N PRO A 4 1.57 6.67 5.22
CA PRO A 4 0.47 5.79 5.54
C PRO A 4 -0.77 5.99 4.64
N GLN A 5 -0.90 7.13 3.98
CA GLN A 5 -2.07 7.46 3.15
C GLN A 5 -1.96 6.93 1.71
N ALA A 6 -0.75 6.58 1.26
CA ALA A 6 -0.51 6.06 -0.08
C ALA A 6 -1.39 4.83 -0.41
N LEU A 7 -1.61 3.93 0.56
CA LEU A 7 -2.49 2.76 0.37
C LEU A 7 -3.96 3.17 0.22
N VAL A 8 -4.42 4.17 0.98
CA VAL A 8 -5.80 4.66 0.93
C VAL A 8 -6.09 5.30 -0.42
N VAL A 9 -5.15 6.08 -0.96
CA VAL A 9 -5.28 6.70 -2.28
C VAL A 9 -5.36 5.64 -3.39
N CYS A 10 -4.53 4.59 -3.32
CA CYS A 10 -4.59 3.48 -4.27
C CYS A 10 -5.91 2.70 -4.20
N MET A 11 -6.42 2.43 -2.99
CA MET A 11 -7.73 1.79 -2.82
C MET A 11 -8.86 2.65 -3.38
N ALA A 12 -8.83 3.96 -3.13
CA ALA A 12 -9.81 4.89 -3.68
C ALA A 12 -9.77 4.91 -5.22
N ALA A 13 -8.57 4.89 -5.82
CA ALA A 13 -8.42 4.80 -7.27
C ALA A 13 -8.96 3.48 -7.83
N GLN A 14 -8.72 2.35 -7.15
CA GLN A 14 -9.28 1.05 -7.55
C GLN A 14 -10.82 1.06 -7.47
N GLN A 15 -11.39 1.57 -6.38
CA GLN A 15 -12.84 1.69 -6.25
C GLN A 15 -13.43 2.58 -7.35
N ALA A 16 -12.78 3.70 -7.68
CA ALA A 16 -13.21 4.57 -8.78
C ALA A 16 -13.26 3.82 -10.11
N ILE A 17 -12.29 2.96 -10.42
CA ILE A 17 -12.32 2.11 -11.64
C ILE A 17 -13.49 1.15 -11.62
N HIS A 18 -13.74 0.47 -10.49
CA HIS A 18 -14.82 -0.51 -10.41
C HIS A 18 -16.21 0.10 -10.51
N PHE A 19 -16.40 1.33 -9.99
CA PHE A 19 -17.69 2.01 -10.05
C PHE A 19 -17.92 2.78 -11.35
N VAL A 20 -16.89 3.46 -11.87
CA VAL A 20 -17.02 4.36 -13.01
C VAL A 20 -16.65 3.68 -14.34
N GLY A 21 -15.67 2.78 -14.33
CA GLY A 21 -15.13 2.18 -15.55
C GLY A 21 -14.16 3.09 -16.31
N LEU A 22 -13.59 2.55 -17.38
CA LEU A 22 -12.72 3.29 -18.30
C LEU A 22 -13.52 3.77 -19.52
N PRO A 23 -13.19 4.97 -20.07
CA PRO A 23 -11.99 5.77 -19.83
C PRO A 23 -12.03 6.78 -18.67
N GLU A 24 -13.18 7.04 -18.06
CA GLU A 24 -13.39 8.16 -17.13
C GLU A 24 -12.60 8.00 -15.81
N ALA A 25 -12.38 6.77 -15.35
CA ALA A 25 -11.58 6.49 -14.15
C ALA A 25 -10.06 6.70 -14.35
N ASN A 26 -9.59 6.96 -15.57
CA ASN A 26 -8.16 7.10 -15.86
C ASN A 26 -7.53 8.32 -15.14
N LEU A 27 -8.33 9.35 -14.84
CA LEU A 27 -7.91 10.49 -14.03
C LEU A 27 -7.61 10.11 -12.58
N ALA A 28 -8.39 9.20 -11.99
CA ALA A 28 -8.16 8.71 -10.63
C ALA A 28 -6.86 7.90 -10.53
N LEU A 29 -6.57 7.09 -11.56
CA LEU A 29 -5.29 6.40 -11.70
C LEU A 29 -4.11 7.37 -11.84
N ALA A 30 -4.22 8.38 -12.71
CA ALA A 30 -3.17 9.37 -12.91
C ALA A 30 -2.85 10.11 -11.59
N GLN A 31 -3.88 10.49 -10.82
CA GLN A 31 -3.71 11.15 -9.53
C GLN A 31 -3.03 10.24 -8.49
N ALA A 32 -3.39 8.96 -8.44
CA ALA A 32 -2.72 7.99 -7.58
C ALA A 32 -1.25 7.79 -7.95
N VAL A 33 -0.92 7.73 -9.25
CA VAL A 33 0.47 7.60 -9.73
C VAL A 33 1.30 8.83 -9.36
N ILE A 34 0.77 10.04 -9.55
CA ILE A 34 1.47 11.29 -9.19
C ILE A 34 1.71 11.36 -7.69
N HIS A 35 0.70 10.98 -6.88
CA HIS A 35 0.83 10.94 -5.44
C HIS A 35 1.91 9.95 -5.00
N LEU A 36 1.91 8.72 -5.54
CA LEU A 36 2.96 7.73 -5.29
C LEU A 36 4.33 8.21 -5.74
N ALA A 37 4.44 8.92 -6.87
CA ALA A 37 5.71 9.43 -7.39
C ALA A 37 6.32 10.48 -6.46
N THR A 38 5.49 11.38 -5.93
CA THR A 38 5.91 12.49 -5.05
C THR A 38 6.06 12.10 -3.57
N ALA A 39 5.40 11.03 -3.12
CA ALA A 39 5.51 10.55 -1.75
C ALA A 39 6.94 10.13 -1.37
N PRO A 40 7.36 10.30 -0.10
CA PRO A 40 8.65 9.79 0.38
C PRO A 40 8.72 8.26 0.19
N LYS A 41 9.90 7.73 -0.16
CA LYS A 41 10.09 6.29 -0.39
C LYS A 41 10.73 5.66 0.84
N SER A 42 10.19 4.55 1.34
CA SER A 42 10.76 3.81 2.47
C SER A 42 10.59 2.31 2.28
N ASN A 43 11.69 1.58 2.41
CA ASN A 43 11.74 0.12 2.38
C ASN A 43 11.77 -0.49 3.80
N ALA A 44 11.49 0.31 4.85
CA ALA A 44 11.56 -0.14 6.24
C ALA A 44 10.72 -1.40 6.54
N PRO A 45 9.49 -1.59 6.00
CA PRO A 45 8.71 -2.80 6.25
C PRO A 45 9.35 -4.08 5.71
N THR A 46 9.99 -4.02 4.53
CA THR A 46 10.63 -5.21 3.94
C THR A 46 11.94 -5.55 4.65
N GLN A 47 12.62 -4.56 5.23
CA GLN A 47 13.81 -4.79 6.04
C GLN A 47 13.43 -5.45 7.38
N LEU A 48 12.37 -4.97 8.03
CA LEU A 48 11.82 -5.61 9.24
C LEU A 48 11.43 -7.09 8.99
N MET A 49 10.81 -7.41 7.85
CA MET A 49 10.44 -8.80 7.54
C MET A 49 11.66 -9.72 7.36
N LYS A 50 12.78 -9.20 6.84
CA LYS A 50 14.05 -9.94 6.75
C LYS A 50 14.67 -10.16 8.13
N ASP A 51 14.64 -9.14 8.97
CA ASP A 51 15.18 -9.22 10.35
C ASP A 51 14.37 -10.20 11.22
N LEU A 52 13.08 -10.36 10.93
CA LEU A 52 12.19 -11.34 11.58
C LEU A 52 12.24 -12.75 10.96
N ASP A 53 13.18 -13.03 10.04
CA ASP A 53 13.28 -14.28 9.25
C ASP A 53 11.92 -14.77 8.72
N TYR A 54 11.08 -13.83 8.24
CA TYR A 54 9.71 -14.08 7.76
C TYR A 54 8.79 -14.81 8.75
N GLY A 55 9.04 -14.68 10.06
CA GLY A 55 8.16 -15.24 11.10
C GLY A 55 8.32 -16.75 11.31
N LYS A 56 9.49 -17.32 11.00
CA LYS A 56 9.79 -18.75 11.26
C LYS A 56 9.61 -19.17 12.73
N ASP A 57 9.83 -18.25 13.67
CA ASP A 57 9.64 -18.48 15.11
C ASP A 57 8.40 -17.75 15.66
N TYR A 58 7.41 -17.45 14.81
CA TYR A 58 6.19 -16.76 15.24
C TYR A 58 5.43 -17.61 16.26
N LYS A 59 5.52 -17.21 17.54
CA LYS A 59 4.69 -17.77 18.61
C LYS A 59 3.37 -17.02 18.66
N TYR A 60 2.27 -17.77 18.61
CA TYR A 60 0.93 -17.21 18.65
C TYR A 60 0.69 -16.53 20.00
N ALA A 61 0.42 -15.23 20.00
CA ALA A 61 0.31 -14.43 21.22
C ALA A 61 -0.87 -14.83 22.13
N HIS A 62 -1.80 -15.64 21.63
CA HIS A 62 -2.99 -16.09 22.37
C HIS A 62 -2.89 -17.53 22.91
N ASP A 63 -1.70 -18.15 22.87
CA ASP A 63 -1.44 -19.49 23.43
C ASP A 63 -0.75 -19.44 24.82
N TYR A 64 -0.88 -18.33 25.55
CA TYR A 64 -0.37 -18.13 26.92
C TYR A 64 -1.49 -17.82 27.92
#